data_AF-A0A918X6C2-F1
#
_entry.id   AF-A0A918X6C2-F1
#
_cell.length_a   1.000
_cell.length_b   1.000
_cell.length_c   1.000
_cell.angle_alpha   90.00
_cell.angle_beta   90.00
_cell.angle_gamma   90.00
#
_symmetry.space_group_name_H-M   'P 1'
#
loop_
_entity.id
_entity.type
_entity.pdbx_description
1 polymer ?
#
loop_
_entity_poly.entity_id
_entity_poly.type
_entity_poly.pdbx_seq_one_letter_code
_entity_poly.pdbx_strand_id
1 'polypeptide(L)'
;MAVVVVTLALLIGSCTFLTGFDGPGDLLVYPVLALSLIVGLAPAALCARAAGNPGKPGARWRVLGGVALGGLGLFAATLAVGVGAYSSGILKIYEPPRLTEGDMVGTWTDGDGASLRFAADGTVTAKRVKEYDATGEQSGAYNCTGKWQLTESEGAVRPYELGIADCASLRFGWDLGGTEEHPTVFTWIGKPDSGERYILTRQR
;
A
#
# COMPACT_ATOMS: atom_id res chain seq x y z
N MET A 1 1.07 -35.14 -21.83
CA MET A 1 0.86 -34.26 -20.65
C MET A 1 2.06 -34.21 -19.69
N ALA A 2 3.20 -34.85 -19.98
CA ALA A 2 4.42 -34.70 -19.16
C ALA A 2 5.25 -33.45 -19.52
N VAL A 3 5.09 -32.93 -20.75
CA VAL A 3 5.93 -31.83 -21.28
C VAL A 3 5.53 -30.45 -20.76
N VAL A 4 4.27 -30.24 -20.37
CA VAL A 4 3.75 -28.95 -19.86
C VAL A 4 4.09 -28.72 -18.38
N VAL A 5 4.26 -29.80 -17.61
CA VAL A 5 4.60 -29.71 -16.18
C VAL A 5 6.09 -29.38 -15.97
N VAL A 6 6.95 -29.81 -16.89
CA VAL A 6 8.40 -29.55 -16.83
C VAL A 6 8.73 -28.11 -17.27
N THR A 7 7.96 -27.52 -18.18
CA THR A 7 8.20 -26.16 -18.69
C THR A 7 7.79 -25.06 -17.70
N LEU A 8 6.76 -25.28 -16.87
CA LEU A 8 6.37 -24.30 -15.85
C LEU A 8 7.31 -24.29 -14.63
N ALA A 9 7.87 -25.45 -14.26
CA ALA A 9 8.84 -25.57 -13.17
C ALA A 9 10.18 -24.86 -13.51
N LEU A 10 10.57 -24.86 -14.79
CA LEU A 10 11.79 -24.20 -15.27
C LEU A 10 11.68 -22.66 -15.32
N LEU A 11 10.48 -22.11 -15.57
CA LEU A 11 10.28 -20.66 -15.64
C LEU A 11 10.32 -19.99 -14.25
N ILE A 12 9.94 -20.71 -13.19
CA ILE A 12 9.88 -20.15 -11.83
C ILE A 12 11.23 -20.30 -11.11
N GLY A 13 12.00 -21.37 -11.38
CA GLY A 13 13.40 -21.48 -10.95
C GLY A 13 14.32 -20.40 -11.56
N SER A 14 13.87 -19.75 -12.64
CA SER A 14 14.58 -18.62 -13.26
C SER A 14 14.36 -17.30 -12.51
N CYS A 15 13.22 -17.13 -11.81
CA CYS A 15 12.98 -15.95 -10.98
C CYS A 15 13.72 -16.01 -9.63
N THR A 16 14.14 -17.20 -9.19
CA THR A 16 14.86 -17.41 -7.92
C THR A 16 16.35 -17.06 -7.97
N PHE A 17 16.92 -16.75 -9.15
CA PHE A 17 18.34 -16.39 -9.30
C PHE A 17 18.59 -14.87 -9.38
N LEU A 18 17.55 -14.03 -9.46
CA LEU A 18 17.70 -12.57 -9.64
C LEU A 18 17.46 -11.74 -8.38
N THR A 19 16.98 -12.33 -7.29
CA THR A 19 16.85 -11.66 -5.99
C THR A 19 18.04 -12.03 -5.11
N GLY A 20 18.97 -11.09 -4.94
CA GLY A 20 20.16 -11.25 -4.11
C GLY A 20 19.82 -11.63 -2.66
N PHE A 21 20.68 -12.47 -2.09
CA PHE A 21 20.55 -13.10 -0.78
C PHE A 21 21.12 -12.14 0.29
N ASP A 22 20.27 -11.44 1.04
CA ASP A 22 20.72 -10.36 1.96
C ASP A 22 20.32 -10.57 3.45
N GLY A 23 19.97 -11.79 3.90
CA GLY A 23 19.92 -12.04 5.35
C GLY A 23 19.32 -13.35 5.87
N PRO A 24 19.43 -13.60 7.19
CA PRO A 24 18.97 -14.84 7.85
C PRO A 24 17.45 -15.03 7.86
N GLY A 25 16.66 -14.08 7.36
CA GLY A 25 15.22 -14.21 7.13
C GLY A 25 14.84 -15.08 5.92
N ASP A 26 15.77 -15.30 4.98
CA ASP A 26 15.51 -16.08 3.75
C ASP A 26 15.31 -17.58 4.00
N LEU A 27 15.78 -18.12 5.12
CA LEU A 27 15.68 -19.55 5.44
C LEU A 27 14.24 -20.04 5.66
N LEU A 28 13.31 -19.15 6.04
CA LEU A 28 11.89 -19.47 6.21
C LEU A 28 11.06 -19.27 4.94
N VAL A 29 11.56 -18.52 3.97
CA VAL A 29 10.84 -18.21 2.73
C VAL A 29 10.69 -19.47 1.86
N TYR A 30 11.75 -20.28 1.77
CA TYR A 30 11.77 -21.52 0.99
C TYR A 30 10.79 -22.61 1.45
N PRO A 31 10.70 -22.98 2.75
CA PRO A 31 9.72 -23.97 3.20
C PRO A 31 8.29 -23.46 3.08
N VAL A 32 8.04 -22.16 3.28
CA VAL A 32 6.71 -21.54 3.12
C VAL A 32 6.27 -21.55 1.66
N LEU A 33 7.18 -21.24 0.73
CA LEU A 33 6.93 -21.35 -0.71
C LEU A 33 6.70 -22.81 -1.14
N ALA A 34 7.50 -23.76 -0.62
CA ALA A 34 7.32 -25.17 -0.93
C ALA A 34 5.97 -25.70 -0.41
N LEU A 35 5.57 -25.34 0.81
CA LEU A 35 4.28 -25.72 1.39
C LEU A 35 3.11 -25.14 0.60
N SER A 36 3.17 -23.86 0.24
CA SER A 36 2.13 -23.20 -0.54
C SER A 36 2.00 -23.81 -1.95
N LEU A 37 3.11 -24.21 -2.57
CA LEU A 37 3.10 -24.92 -3.85
C LEU A 37 2.44 -26.31 -3.75
N ILE A 38 2.76 -27.07 -2.69
CA ILE A 38 2.18 -28.40 -2.45
C ILE A 38 0.67 -28.29 -2.20
N VAL A 39 0.25 -27.32 -1.37
CA VAL A 39 -1.17 -27.07 -1.09
C VAL A 39 -1.91 -26.59 -2.35
N GLY A 40 -1.31 -25.71 -3.14
CA GLY A 40 -1.91 -25.20 -4.38
C GLY A 40 -2.04 -26.25 -5.49
N LEU A 41 -1.12 -27.21 -5.57
CA LEU A 41 -1.13 -28.26 -6.61
C LEU A 41 -1.94 -29.51 -6.23
N ALA A 42 -2.21 -29.72 -4.95
CA ALA A 42 -2.95 -30.90 -4.48
C ALA A 42 -4.35 -31.08 -5.14
N PRO A 43 -5.17 -30.03 -5.35
CA PRO A 43 -6.46 -30.16 -6.03
C PRO A 43 -6.31 -30.63 -7.48
N ALA A 44 -5.34 -30.08 -8.22
CA ALA A 44 -5.08 -30.46 -9.61
C ALA A 44 -4.58 -31.90 -9.71
N ALA A 45 -3.70 -32.32 -8.80
CA ALA A 45 -3.20 -33.70 -8.72
C ALA A 45 -4.32 -34.69 -8.38
N LEU A 46 -5.24 -34.33 -7.49
CA LEU A 46 -6.40 -35.14 -7.13
C LEU A 46 -7.40 -35.24 -8.30
N CYS A 47 -7.66 -34.14 -9.01
CA CYS A 47 -8.50 -34.14 -10.22
C CYS A 47 -7.90 -34.98 -11.36
N ALA A 48 -6.59 -34.88 -11.59
CA ALA A 48 -5.88 -35.70 -12.58
C ALA A 48 -5.95 -37.19 -12.25
N ARG A 49 -5.79 -37.55 -10.97
CA ARG A 49 -5.91 -38.93 -10.50
C ARG A 49 -7.34 -39.48 -10.63
N ALA A 50 -8.35 -38.64 -10.45
CA ALA A 50 -9.75 -38.99 -10.62
C ALA A 50 -10.14 -39.18 -12.09
N ALA A 51 -9.59 -38.35 -12.99
CA ALA A 51 -9.80 -38.46 -14.43
C ALA A 51 -9.15 -39.72 -15.03
N GLY A 52 -8.01 -40.17 -14.46
CA GLY A 52 -7.31 -41.38 -14.89
C GLY A 52 -7.97 -42.71 -14.50
N ASN A 53 -9.05 -42.71 -13.70
CA ASN A 53 -9.70 -43.95 -13.24
C ASN A 53 -11.22 -43.94 -13.49
N PRO A 54 -11.66 -44.14 -14.75
CA PRO A 54 -13.03 -43.82 -15.20
C PRO A 54 -14.13 -44.79 -14.76
N GLY A 55 -13.82 -45.85 -13.99
CA GLY A 55 -14.74 -46.96 -13.75
C GLY A 55 -15.65 -46.88 -12.52
N LYS A 56 -15.58 -45.84 -11.66
CA LYS A 56 -16.35 -45.82 -10.38
C LYS A 56 -17.04 -44.47 -10.12
N PRO A 57 -18.39 -44.35 -10.23
CA PRO A 57 -19.10 -43.08 -10.02
C PRO A 57 -18.91 -42.50 -8.61
N GLY A 58 -18.73 -43.35 -7.59
CA GLY A 58 -18.43 -42.90 -6.22
C GLY A 58 -17.06 -42.24 -6.04
N ALA A 59 -16.10 -42.46 -6.96
CA ALA A 59 -14.77 -41.85 -6.88
C ALA A 59 -14.78 -40.36 -7.26
N ARG A 60 -15.64 -39.95 -8.21
CA ARG A 60 -15.80 -38.56 -8.64
C ARG A 60 -16.38 -37.68 -7.54
N TRP A 61 -17.43 -38.15 -6.87
CA TRP A 61 -18.02 -37.46 -5.72
C TRP A 61 -17.06 -37.33 -4.54
N ARG A 62 -16.22 -38.35 -4.31
CA ARG A 62 -15.19 -38.31 -3.26
C ARG A 62 -14.11 -37.26 -3.55
N VAL A 63 -13.74 -37.08 -4.81
CA VAL A 63 -12.76 -36.08 -5.25
C VAL A 63 -13.35 -34.67 -5.16
N LEU A 64 -14.58 -34.47 -5.64
CA LEU A 64 -15.29 -33.19 -5.48
C LEU A 64 -15.46 -32.81 -4.00
N GLY A 65 -15.86 -33.76 -3.16
CA GLY A 65 -15.95 -33.56 -1.71
C GLY A 65 -14.60 -33.22 -1.09
N GLY A 66 -13.51 -33.89 -1.49
CA GLY A 66 -12.16 -33.61 -1.04
C GLY A 66 -11.66 -32.22 -1.44
N VAL A 67 -11.92 -31.79 -2.68
CA VAL A 67 -11.58 -30.43 -3.16
C VAL A 67 -12.40 -29.38 -2.42
N ALA A 68 -13.70 -29.61 -2.21
CA ALA A 68 -14.55 -28.69 -1.46
C ALA A 68 -14.11 -28.54 0.01
N LEU A 69 -13.82 -29.66 0.68
CA LEU A 69 -13.30 -29.66 2.06
C LEU A 69 -11.91 -29.02 2.16
N GLY A 70 -11.01 -29.33 1.22
CA GLY A 70 -9.69 -28.73 1.16
C GLY A 70 -9.74 -27.22 0.91
N GLY A 71 -10.59 -26.78 -0.02
CA GLY A 71 -10.84 -25.36 -0.29
C GLY A 71 -11.43 -24.63 0.91
N LEU A 72 -12.44 -25.22 1.57
CA LEU A 72 -13.01 -24.66 2.79
C LEU A 72 -11.99 -24.58 3.92
N GLY A 73 -11.16 -25.61 4.09
CA GLY A 73 -10.08 -25.64 5.07
C GLY A 73 -9.03 -24.56 4.82
N LEU A 74 -8.61 -24.37 3.56
CA LEU A 74 -7.68 -23.31 3.19
C LEU A 74 -8.28 -21.92 3.43
N PHE A 75 -9.54 -21.72 3.04
CA PHE A 75 -10.25 -20.47 3.30
C PHE A 75 -10.33 -20.17 4.80
N ALA A 76 -10.73 -21.15 5.62
CA ALA A 76 -10.81 -21.01 7.06
C ALA A 76 -9.44 -20.70 7.68
N ALA A 77 -8.37 -21.35 7.20
CA ALA A 77 -7.00 -21.08 7.64
C ALA A 77 -6.56 -19.65 7.30
N THR A 78 -6.76 -19.20 6.06
CA THR A 78 -6.43 -17.83 5.64
C THR A 78 -7.22 -16.79 6.43
N LEU A 79 -8.52 -17.04 6.66
CA LEU A 79 -9.36 -16.15 7.45
C LEU A 79 -8.90 -16.11 8.92
N ALA A 80 -8.56 -17.25 9.52
CA ALA A 80 -8.04 -17.31 10.89
C ALA A 80 -6.69 -16.56 11.03
N VAL A 81 -5.79 -16.69 10.04
CA VAL A 81 -4.54 -15.94 10.01
C VAL A 81 -4.80 -14.44 9.87
N GLY A 82 -5.67 -14.03 8.94
CA GLY A 82 -6.03 -12.63 8.74
C GLY A 82 -6.66 -12.00 9.99
N VAL A 83 -7.64 -12.67 10.58
CA VAL A 83 -8.30 -12.21 11.82
C VAL A 83 -7.31 -12.19 12.98
N GLY A 84 -6.45 -13.21 13.11
CA GLY A 84 -5.41 -13.25 14.14
C GLY A 84 -4.41 -12.11 14.00
N ALA A 85 -3.92 -11.85 12.80
CA ALA A 85 -2.98 -10.76 12.52
C ALA A 85 -3.62 -9.37 12.72
N TYR A 86 -4.90 -9.21 12.37
CA TYR A 86 -5.66 -7.98 12.59
C TYR A 86 -5.93 -7.72 14.07
N SER A 87 -6.48 -8.71 14.79
CA SER A 87 -6.86 -8.56 16.21
C SER A 87 -5.67 -8.43 17.16
N SER A 88 -4.51 -9.00 16.80
CA SER A 88 -3.27 -8.82 17.56
C SER A 88 -2.58 -7.47 17.30
N GLY A 89 -3.07 -6.67 16.35
CA GLY A 89 -2.44 -5.40 15.96
C GLY A 89 -1.12 -5.57 15.20
N ILE A 90 -0.81 -6.78 14.71
CA ILE A 90 0.31 -7.01 13.80
C ILE A 90 0.06 -6.29 12.47
N LEU A 91 -1.19 -6.35 11.97
CA LEU A 91 -1.66 -5.55 10.86
C LEU A 91 -2.38 -4.31 11.41
N LYS A 92 -1.66 -3.22 11.61
CA LYS A 92 -2.27 -1.93 11.92
C LYS A 92 -2.84 -1.32 10.64
N ILE A 93 -4.13 -0.96 10.67
CA ILE A 93 -4.70 -0.11 9.63
C ILE A 93 -4.06 1.26 9.76
N TYR A 94 -3.73 1.87 8.63
CA TYR A 94 -3.28 3.25 8.59
C TYR A 94 -4.35 4.17 9.17
N GLU A 95 -4.00 4.91 10.22
CA GLU A 95 -4.82 5.97 10.79
C GLU A 95 -4.18 7.32 10.42
N PRO A 96 -4.85 8.15 9.59
CA PRO A 96 -4.39 9.50 9.30
C PRO A 96 -4.29 10.33 10.59
N PRO A 97 -3.32 11.26 10.69
CA PRO A 97 -3.21 12.11 11.87
C PRO A 97 -4.41 13.04 12.02
N ARG A 98 -4.85 13.23 13.27
CA ARG A 98 -5.93 14.14 13.62
C ARG A 98 -5.37 15.46 14.13
N LEU A 99 -5.04 16.32 13.18
CA LEU A 99 -4.48 17.64 13.47
C LEU A 99 -5.59 18.66 13.75
N THR A 100 -5.39 19.47 14.78
CA THR A 100 -6.15 20.71 14.97
C THR A 100 -5.50 21.86 14.19
N GLU A 101 -6.21 22.99 14.06
CA GLU A 101 -5.60 24.21 13.50
C GLU A 101 -4.34 24.63 14.29
N GLY A 102 -4.32 24.42 15.61
CA GLY A 102 -3.15 24.71 16.44
C GLY A 102 -1.94 23.82 16.11
N ASP A 103 -2.18 22.57 15.73
CA ASP A 103 -1.12 21.62 15.36
C ASP A 103 -0.52 21.93 13.98
N MET A 104 -1.32 22.53 13.10
CA MET A 104 -0.86 23.01 11.79
C MET A 104 0.10 24.19 11.88
N VAL A 105 -0.04 25.04 12.92
CA VAL A 105 0.80 26.22 13.10
C VAL A 105 2.28 25.82 13.24
N GLY A 106 3.12 26.49 12.47
CA GLY A 106 4.57 26.25 12.42
C GLY A 106 5.11 26.24 11.00
N THR A 107 6.37 25.85 10.87
CA THR A 107 7.04 25.70 9.57
C THR A 107 7.07 24.22 9.19
N TRP A 108 6.68 23.94 7.96
CA TRP A 108 6.72 22.63 7.33
C TRP A 108 7.73 22.70 6.20
N THR A 109 8.63 21.73 6.08
CA THR A 109 9.74 21.77 5.13
C THR A 109 9.96 20.43 4.44
N ASP A 110 10.44 20.48 3.20
CA ASP A 110 10.88 19.31 2.44
C ASP A 110 12.31 18.86 2.80
N GLY A 111 13.02 19.60 3.67
CA GLY A 111 14.42 19.34 4.03
C GLY A 111 15.45 19.94 3.05
N ASP A 112 15.03 20.31 1.84
CA ASP A 112 15.87 20.96 0.82
C ASP A 112 15.68 22.50 0.79
N GLY A 113 14.97 23.00 1.80
CA GLY A 113 14.74 24.40 2.08
C GLY A 113 13.57 25.02 1.29
N ALA A 114 12.68 24.20 0.74
CA ALA A 114 11.30 24.63 0.52
C ALA A 114 10.55 24.61 1.86
N SER A 115 9.61 25.52 2.04
CA SER A 115 8.82 25.56 3.27
C SER A 115 7.44 26.20 3.11
N LEU A 116 6.47 25.66 3.85
CA LEU A 116 5.18 26.28 4.15
C LEU A 116 5.15 26.67 5.62
N ARG A 117 4.94 27.96 5.91
CA ARG A 117 4.74 28.43 7.29
C ARG A 117 3.27 28.79 7.50
N PHE A 118 2.58 28.04 8.33
CA PHE A 118 1.21 28.33 8.75
C PHE A 118 1.24 29.12 10.06
N ALA A 119 0.56 30.27 10.06
CA ALA A 119 0.41 31.13 11.23
C ALA A 119 -1.00 30.97 11.84
N ALA A 120 -1.11 31.22 13.15
CA ALA A 120 -2.35 31.07 13.91
C ALA A 120 -3.46 32.05 13.50
N ASP A 121 -3.13 33.11 12.77
CA ASP A 121 -4.07 34.09 12.21
C ASP A 121 -4.65 33.66 10.85
N GLY A 122 -4.45 32.39 10.48
CA GLY A 122 -4.84 31.84 9.18
C GLY A 122 -3.95 32.25 8.02
N THR A 123 -2.81 32.93 8.25
CA THR A 123 -1.88 33.30 7.18
C THR A 123 -0.92 32.15 6.86
N VAL A 124 -0.69 31.87 5.58
CA VAL A 124 0.33 30.92 5.12
C VAL A 124 1.37 31.62 4.26
N THR A 125 2.65 31.32 4.49
CA THR A 125 3.76 31.79 3.66
C THR A 125 4.49 30.61 3.04
N ALA A 126 4.48 30.54 1.72
CA ALA A 126 5.25 29.58 0.94
C ALA A 126 6.59 30.18 0.53
N LYS A 127 7.66 29.39 0.68
CA LYS A 127 9.00 29.72 0.18
C LYS A 127 9.54 28.55 -0.62
N ARG A 128 9.91 28.80 -1.88
CA ARG A 128 10.49 27.84 -2.83
C ARG A 128 9.72 26.51 -2.89
N VAL A 129 8.40 26.54 -2.68
CA VAL A 129 7.57 25.33 -2.72
C VAL A 129 7.57 24.83 -4.16
N LYS A 130 8.12 23.63 -4.36
CA LYS A 130 8.32 23.02 -5.68
C LYS A 130 6.96 22.73 -6.34
N GLU A 131 6.89 22.98 -7.63
CA GLU A 131 5.77 22.57 -8.47
C GLU A 131 6.22 21.44 -9.38
N TYR A 132 5.31 20.51 -9.63
CA TYR A 132 5.53 19.34 -10.44
C TYR A 132 4.48 19.29 -11.55
N ASP A 133 4.89 18.88 -12.74
CA ASP A 133 3.98 18.62 -13.83
C ASP A 133 3.33 17.22 -13.72
N ALA A 134 2.47 16.88 -14.69
CA ALA A 134 1.78 15.60 -14.74
C ALA A 134 2.71 14.38 -14.97
N THR A 135 3.98 14.62 -15.32
CA THR A 135 5.00 13.58 -15.45
C THR A 135 5.81 13.37 -14.18
N GLY A 136 5.72 14.31 -13.22
CA GLY A 136 6.48 14.29 -11.97
C GLY A 136 7.80 15.05 -12.06
N GLU A 137 8.03 15.74 -13.18
CA GLU A 137 9.18 16.61 -13.33
C GLU A 137 8.91 17.96 -12.67
N GLN A 138 9.93 18.52 -12.00
CA GLN A 138 9.80 19.82 -11.36
C GLN A 138 9.65 20.90 -12.44
N SER A 139 8.49 21.54 -12.49
CA SER A 139 8.18 22.63 -13.42
C SER A 139 8.62 23.99 -12.90
N GLY A 140 8.74 24.14 -11.57
CA GLY A 140 9.06 25.43 -10.96
C GLY A 140 9.16 25.42 -9.45
N ALA A 141 9.17 26.62 -8.86
CA ALA A 141 9.09 26.84 -7.43
C ALA A 141 8.43 28.19 -7.12
N TYR A 142 7.56 28.21 -6.10
CA TYR A 142 6.77 29.39 -5.78
C TYR A 142 7.11 29.99 -4.42
N ASN A 143 7.01 31.32 -4.38
CA ASN A 143 6.98 32.11 -3.15
C ASN A 143 5.67 32.88 -3.13
N CYS A 144 4.88 32.73 -2.07
CA CYS A 144 3.62 33.44 -1.94
C CYS A 144 3.24 33.62 -0.48
N THR A 145 2.30 34.52 -0.24
CA THR A 145 1.60 34.65 1.04
C THR A 145 0.11 34.63 0.76
N GLY A 146 -0.63 33.85 1.53
CA GLY A 146 -2.06 33.71 1.38
C GLY A 146 -2.74 33.30 2.68
N LYS A 147 -3.93 32.74 2.57
CA LYS A 147 -4.70 32.25 3.71
C LYS A 147 -4.81 30.73 3.68
N TRP A 148 -4.86 30.11 4.85
CA TRP A 148 -5.05 28.66 4.96
C TRP A 148 -6.24 28.34 5.86
N GLN A 149 -6.83 27.18 5.61
CA GLN A 149 -7.91 26.64 6.43
C GLN A 149 -7.85 25.12 6.42
N LEU A 150 -8.17 24.51 7.57
CA LEU A 150 -8.35 23.07 7.70
C LEU A 150 -9.84 22.77 7.81
N THR A 151 -10.39 22.02 6.86
CA THR A 151 -11.81 21.67 6.84
C THR A 151 -11.96 20.18 7.13
N GLU A 152 -12.78 19.84 8.12
CA GLU A 152 -13.11 18.43 8.41
C GLU A 152 -14.01 17.87 7.30
N SER A 153 -13.69 16.66 6.83
CA SER A 153 -14.44 15.98 5.78
C SER A 153 -15.25 14.84 6.39
N GLU A 154 -16.57 15.04 6.53
CA GLU A 154 -17.46 14.02 7.08
C GLU A 154 -17.50 12.78 6.17
N GLY A 155 -17.17 11.61 6.74
CA GLY A 155 -17.30 10.32 6.05
C GLY A 155 -16.23 10.01 5.00
N ALA A 156 -15.22 10.86 4.84
CA ALA A 156 -14.12 10.61 3.93
C ALA A 156 -13.03 9.73 4.56
N VAL A 157 -12.34 8.96 3.70
CA VAL A 157 -11.12 8.20 4.09
C VAL A 157 -10.03 9.14 4.61
N ARG A 158 -10.07 10.42 4.20
CA ARG A 158 -9.19 11.48 4.70
C ARG A 158 -10.01 12.44 5.58
N PRO A 159 -9.70 12.55 6.88
CA PRO A 159 -10.53 13.32 7.81
C PRO A 159 -10.48 14.83 7.60
N TYR A 160 -9.47 15.35 6.88
CA TYR A 160 -9.32 16.78 6.66
C TYR A 160 -8.90 17.11 5.23
N GLU A 161 -9.34 18.28 4.78
CA GLU A 161 -8.92 18.95 3.54
C GLU A 161 -8.18 20.25 3.90
N LEU A 162 -6.99 20.43 3.32
CA LEU A 162 -6.18 21.64 3.52
C LEU A 162 -6.38 22.60 2.34
N GLY A 163 -7.06 23.72 2.61
CA GLY A 163 -7.23 24.79 1.63
C GLY A 163 -6.17 25.87 1.77
N ILE A 164 -5.59 26.34 0.65
CA ILE A 164 -4.70 27.50 0.61
C ILE A 164 -5.26 28.53 -0.37
N ALA A 165 -5.79 29.64 0.12
CA ALA A 165 -6.25 30.76 -0.69
C ALA A 165 -5.12 31.74 -1.00
N ASP A 166 -5.35 32.60 -2.01
CA ASP A 166 -4.45 33.70 -2.42
C ASP A 166 -3.04 33.25 -2.85
N CYS A 167 -2.90 31.97 -3.17
CA CYS A 167 -1.71 31.41 -3.78
C CYS A 167 -2.11 30.43 -4.90
N ALA A 168 -2.23 30.94 -6.13
CA ALA A 168 -2.89 30.25 -7.24
C ALA A 168 -2.36 28.82 -7.48
N SER A 169 -1.04 28.64 -7.48
CA SER A 169 -0.40 27.34 -7.72
C SER A 169 -0.47 26.37 -6.54
N LEU A 170 -0.81 26.86 -5.34
CA LEU A 170 -0.96 26.04 -4.13
C LEU A 170 -2.40 25.83 -3.71
N ARG A 171 -3.36 26.31 -4.52
CA ARG A 171 -4.75 26.45 -4.09
C ARG A 171 -5.45 25.13 -3.78
N PHE A 172 -5.06 24.07 -4.47
CA PHE A 172 -5.69 22.75 -4.42
C PHE A 172 -4.64 21.65 -4.37
N GLY A 173 -5.06 20.44 -4.00
CA GLY A 173 -4.22 19.23 -4.08
C GLY A 173 -3.36 18.94 -2.85
N TRP A 174 -3.47 19.74 -1.79
CA TRP A 174 -2.77 19.51 -0.53
C TRP A 174 -3.58 18.64 0.42
N ASP A 175 -2.97 17.57 0.90
CA ASP A 175 -3.52 16.59 1.84
C ASP A 175 -2.64 16.49 3.09
N LEU A 176 -3.23 15.96 4.18
CA LEU A 176 -2.51 15.57 5.39
C LEU A 176 -2.25 14.06 5.42
N GLY A 177 -1.06 13.68 5.85
CA GLY A 177 -0.65 12.28 5.97
C GLY A 177 0.35 12.05 7.10
N GLY A 178 0.99 10.88 7.10
CA GLY A 178 1.95 10.51 8.15
C GLY A 178 1.27 9.87 9.35
N THR A 179 1.84 10.02 10.53
CA THR A 179 1.26 9.52 11.79
C THR A 179 0.98 10.67 12.74
N GLU A 180 0.27 10.42 13.84
CA GLU A 180 0.07 11.42 14.90
C GLU A 180 1.39 12.00 15.42
N GLU A 181 2.43 11.15 15.56
CA GLU A 181 3.74 11.60 16.03
C GLU A 181 4.53 12.34 14.94
N HIS A 182 4.35 11.96 13.68
CA HIS A 182 5.09 12.45 12.53
C HIS A 182 4.14 12.84 11.39
N PRO A 183 3.36 13.91 11.56
CA PRO A 183 2.42 14.33 10.54
C PRO A 183 3.16 14.94 9.35
N THR A 184 2.53 14.86 8.18
CA THR A 184 3.04 15.40 6.92
C THR A 184 1.97 16.18 6.17
N VAL A 185 2.42 17.21 5.46
CA VAL A 185 1.63 17.94 4.46
C VAL A 185 2.17 17.51 3.10
N PHE A 186 1.32 17.05 2.19
CA PHE A 186 1.79 16.56 0.90
C PHE A 186 0.83 16.87 -0.24
N THR A 187 1.36 16.81 -1.46
CA THR A 187 0.56 16.77 -2.70
C THR A 187 1.00 15.57 -3.53
N TRP A 188 0.05 14.99 -4.27
CA TRP A 188 0.37 13.95 -5.25
C TRP A 188 1.11 14.57 -6.43
N ILE A 189 2.12 13.87 -6.92
CA ILE A 189 2.91 14.26 -8.10
C ILE A 189 3.04 13.08 -9.06
N GLY A 190 3.47 13.34 -10.28
CA GLY A 190 3.67 12.29 -11.26
C GLY A 190 2.38 11.76 -11.86
N LYS A 191 2.50 10.58 -12.49
CA LYS A 191 1.38 9.94 -13.17
C LYS A 191 0.34 9.46 -12.18
N PRO A 192 -0.95 9.41 -12.58
CA PRO A 192 -1.96 8.64 -11.86
C PRO A 192 -1.42 7.23 -11.59
N ASP A 193 -1.61 6.72 -10.36
CA ASP A 193 -1.15 5.42 -9.87
C ASP A 193 0.36 5.26 -9.57
N SER A 194 1.18 6.30 -9.75
CA SER A 194 2.60 6.24 -9.34
C SER A 194 2.78 6.16 -7.82
N GLY A 195 1.83 6.74 -7.06
CA GLY A 195 1.94 6.87 -5.61
C GLY A 195 2.99 7.89 -5.15
N GLU A 196 3.59 8.64 -6.08
CA GLU A 196 4.60 9.65 -5.79
C GLU A 196 4.00 10.87 -5.12
N ARG A 197 4.74 11.42 -4.15
CA ARG A 197 4.28 12.53 -3.32
C ARG A 197 5.41 13.52 -3.09
N TYR A 198 5.07 14.80 -3.19
CA TYR A 198 5.91 15.87 -2.65
C TYR A 198 5.49 16.14 -1.22
N ILE A 199 6.40 15.91 -0.27
CA ILE A 199 6.11 15.81 1.16
C ILE A 199 6.85 16.92 1.91
N LEU A 200 6.14 17.59 2.81
CA LEU A 200 6.68 18.51 3.80
C LEU A 200 6.42 17.95 5.20
N THR A 201 7.44 18.02 6.05
CA THR A 201 7.42 17.57 7.43
C THR A 201 7.48 18.76 8.37
N ARG A 202 6.84 18.65 9.54
CA ARG A 202 6.87 19.72 10.53
C ARG A 202 8.30 19.90 11.05
N GLN A 203 8.82 21.12 10.95
CA GLN A 203 10.09 21.51 11.55
C GLN A 203 9.89 21.57 13.07
N ARG A 204 10.67 20.77 13.80
CA ARG A 204 10.71 20.77 15.27
C ARG A 204 11.35 22.04 15.81
#